data_AF-A0A1J5WSX8-F1
#
_entry.id   AF-A0A1J5WSX8-F1
#
_cell.length_a   1.000
_cell.length_b   1.000
_cell.length_c   1.000
_cell.angle_alpha   90.00
_cell.angle_beta   90.00
_cell.angle_gamma   90.00
#
_symmetry.space_group_name_H-M   'P 1'
#
loop_
_entity.id
_entity.type
_entity.pdbx_description
1 polymer ?
#
loop_
_entity_poly.entity_id
_entity_poly.type
_entity_poly.pdbx_seq_one_letter_code
_entity_poly.pdbx_strand_id
1 'polypeptide(L)'
;PFCVGRVKDMDLKEYAVGVITKMSLKDCEIKYLSLAAREEAHVAAVLAQKKPFCVGRVEMMWLYEYAVCVITKMSLKDCEFESLSLTAPRKKHVAGILKQKKPFCVGRVIKMELGDYAVRVITKMSLKDYEIESLRLTAPSKKHVAVVLAQENPFCVGRVKKMWLREYAVRVITKMSLKDCEIESLRLYASEKAHVAAVLAQEKPFCVGRVKEMHLWGYAASVITKMTIHGDNTMESFALHGGRDHLSRILGEGDNSIDLGRIRTSGLHVPERIKRKLRYTLVDGEGKEVLEERDRSKWWRRRW
;
A
#
# COMPACT_ATOMS: atom_id res chain seq x y z
N PRO A 1 32.10 -10.76 -17.70
CA PRO A 1 31.51 -10.71 -16.34
C PRO A 1 32.63 -10.81 -15.30
N PHE A 2 32.73 -9.87 -14.35
CA PHE A 2 33.66 -10.00 -13.23
C PHE A 2 32.86 -10.27 -11.94
N CYS A 3 33.36 -11.18 -11.11
CA CYS A 3 32.70 -11.59 -9.87
C CYS A 3 33.00 -10.57 -8.77
N VAL A 4 31.93 -10.05 -8.18
CA VAL A 4 32.03 -9.27 -6.95
C VAL A 4 31.72 -10.27 -5.83
N GLY A 5 32.50 -10.36 -4.77
CA GLY A 5 32.22 -11.30 -3.67
C GLY A 5 31.00 -10.87 -2.85
N ARG A 6 31.10 -10.94 -1.52
CA ARG A 6 30.15 -10.25 -0.65
C ARG A 6 30.34 -8.74 -0.76
N VAL A 7 29.26 -8.01 -1.03
CA VAL A 7 29.28 -6.55 -1.16
C VAL A 7 28.45 -5.97 -0.04
N LYS A 8 29.04 -5.12 0.79
CA LYS A 8 28.25 -4.38 1.78
C LYS A 8 27.39 -3.34 1.07
N ASP A 9 28.02 -2.35 0.45
CA ASP A 9 27.35 -1.22 -0.15
C ASP A 9 27.74 -1.09 -1.63
N MET A 10 26.75 -0.99 -2.52
CA MET A 10 26.91 -0.73 -3.95
C MET A 10 26.02 0.43 -4.36
N ASP A 11 26.63 1.56 -4.74
CA ASP A 11 25.92 2.75 -5.22
C ASP A 11 26.38 3.08 -6.65
N LEU A 12 25.50 2.87 -7.63
CA LEU A 12 25.76 3.15 -9.03
C LEU A 12 24.90 4.33 -9.50
N LYS A 13 25.56 5.39 -9.96
CA LYS A 13 24.90 6.62 -10.42
C LYS A 13 25.16 6.86 -11.89
N GLU A 14 24.15 7.40 -12.57
CA GLU A 14 24.20 7.78 -13.97
C GLU A 14 24.68 6.61 -14.85
N TYR A 15 25.64 6.83 -15.75
CA TYR A 15 26.17 5.77 -16.64
C TYR A 15 26.71 4.55 -15.90
N ALA A 16 27.10 4.68 -14.61
CA ALA A 16 27.55 3.54 -13.83
C ALA A 16 26.44 2.49 -13.63
N VAL A 17 25.16 2.89 -13.70
CA VAL A 17 24.03 1.95 -13.64
C VAL A 17 24.13 0.91 -14.75
N GLY A 18 24.59 1.28 -15.95
CA GLY A 18 24.79 0.36 -17.06
C GLY A 18 25.86 -0.72 -16.79
N VAL A 19 26.76 -0.52 -15.84
CA VAL A 19 27.80 -1.50 -15.49
C VAL A 19 27.21 -2.73 -14.80
N ILE A 20 26.03 -2.62 -14.17
CA ILE A 20 25.39 -3.72 -13.45
C ILE A 20 25.16 -4.95 -14.33
N THR A 21 24.90 -4.76 -15.64
CA THR A 21 24.69 -5.87 -16.58
C THR A 21 25.97 -6.62 -16.91
N LYS A 22 27.13 -6.05 -16.59
CA LYS A 22 28.45 -6.64 -16.83
C LYS A 22 28.99 -7.34 -15.58
N MET A 23 28.34 -7.19 -14.43
CA MET A 23 28.73 -7.82 -13.18
C MET A 23 28.13 -9.23 -13.05
N SER A 24 28.91 -10.18 -12.54
CA SER A 24 28.38 -11.48 -12.11
C SER A 24 27.88 -11.37 -10.68
N LEU A 25 26.59 -11.08 -10.51
CA LEU A 25 25.99 -10.84 -9.19
C LEU A 25 25.09 -11.96 -8.67
N LYS A 26 24.87 -13.02 -9.47
CA LYS A 26 23.89 -14.07 -9.15
C LYS A 26 24.11 -14.71 -7.78
N ASP A 27 25.36 -14.93 -7.41
CA ASP A 27 25.74 -15.58 -6.15
C ASP A 27 26.25 -14.56 -5.12
N CYS A 28 25.98 -13.27 -5.33
CA CYS A 28 26.35 -12.21 -4.40
C CYS A 28 25.30 -12.05 -3.29
N GLU A 29 25.81 -11.69 -2.11
CA GLU A 29 25.03 -11.11 -1.03
C GLU A 29 25.36 -9.62 -0.97
N ILE A 30 24.36 -8.77 -1.23
CA ILE A 30 24.47 -7.32 -1.23
C ILE A 30 23.65 -6.74 -0.08
N LYS A 31 24.26 -5.96 0.81
CA LYS A 31 23.50 -5.31 1.89
C LYS A 31 22.66 -4.15 1.34
N TYR A 32 23.30 -3.23 0.61
CA TYR A 32 22.63 -2.08 0.04
C TYR A 32 22.99 -1.93 -1.44
N LEU A 33 21.98 -1.96 -2.31
CA LEU A 33 22.11 -1.70 -3.75
C LEU A 33 21.30 -0.45 -4.12
N SER A 34 21.99 0.65 -4.42
CA SER A 34 21.41 1.92 -4.86
C SER A 34 21.73 2.17 -6.33
N LEU A 35 20.69 2.35 -7.15
CA LEU A 35 20.83 2.75 -8.55
C LEU A 35 20.08 4.07 -8.77
N ALA A 36 20.76 5.07 -9.30
CA ALA A 36 20.16 6.38 -9.62
C ALA A 36 20.54 6.83 -11.03
N ALA A 37 19.58 7.29 -11.81
CA ALA A 37 19.83 7.76 -13.17
C ALA A 37 18.89 8.90 -13.58
N ARG A 38 19.46 10.08 -13.83
CA ARG A 38 18.70 11.29 -14.22
C ARG A 38 18.22 11.27 -15.66
N GLU A 39 18.89 10.50 -16.50
CA GLU A 39 18.62 10.40 -17.93
C GLU A 39 18.38 8.96 -18.37
N GLU A 40 17.57 8.78 -19.43
CA GLU A 40 17.28 7.47 -19.99
C GLU A 40 18.53 6.81 -20.59
N ALA A 41 19.44 7.62 -21.15
CA ALA A 41 20.71 7.15 -21.72
C ALA A 41 21.57 6.40 -20.70
N HIS A 42 21.50 6.77 -19.41
CA HIS A 42 22.26 6.15 -18.32
C HIS A 42 21.82 4.70 -18.04
N VAL A 43 20.57 4.36 -18.35
CA VAL A 43 20.03 3.00 -18.20
C VAL A 43 19.86 2.26 -19.53
N ALA A 44 20.18 2.90 -20.66
CA ALA A 44 19.95 2.33 -21.99
C ALA A 44 20.62 0.96 -22.18
N ALA A 45 21.85 0.80 -21.66
CA ALA A 45 22.56 -0.49 -21.70
C ALA A 45 21.80 -1.60 -20.96
N VAL A 46 21.13 -1.26 -19.85
CA VAL A 46 20.27 -2.18 -19.10
C VAL A 46 19.01 -2.50 -19.88
N LEU A 47 18.34 -1.48 -20.43
CA LEU A 47 17.08 -1.65 -21.16
C LEU A 47 17.25 -2.40 -22.49
N ALA A 48 18.44 -2.34 -23.09
CA ALA A 48 18.80 -3.11 -24.27
C ALA A 48 19.00 -4.62 -24.00
N GLN A 49 19.10 -5.05 -22.74
CA GLN A 49 19.25 -6.46 -22.41
C GLN A 49 18.05 -7.27 -22.90
N LYS A 50 18.33 -8.31 -23.69
CA LYS A 50 17.33 -9.26 -24.19
C LYS A 50 16.97 -10.30 -23.13
N LYS A 51 17.95 -10.74 -22.34
CA LYS A 51 17.78 -11.70 -21.26
C LYS A 51 17.74 -10.95 -19.93
N PRO A 52 16.83 -11.31 -19.01
CA PRO A 52 16.87 -10.76 -17.66
C PRO A 52 18.17 -11.12 -16.94
N PHE A 53 18.66 -10.24 -16.07
CA PHE A 53 19.88 -10.49 -15.27
C PHE A 53 19.55 -10.57 -13.77
N CYS A 54 20.35 -11.30 -13.00
CA CYS A 54 20.18 -11.47 -11.56
C CYS A 54 21.21 -10.65 -10.79
N VAL A 55 20.79 -10.02 -9.68
CA VAL A 55 21.67 -9.27 -8.75
C VAL A 55 21.96 -10.02 -7.45
N GLY A 56 21.56 -11.29 -7.38
CA GLY A 56 21.71 -12.15 -6.21
C GLY A 56 20.73 -11.80 -5.11
N ARG A 57 21.16 -11.97 -3.86
CA ARG A 57 20.39 -11.65 -2.67
C ARG A 57 20.71 -10.24 -2.22
N VAL A 58 19.70 -9.38 -2.11
CA VAL A 58 19.85 -7.98 -1.72
C VAL A 58 19.01 -7.70 -0.48
N GLU A 59 19.62 -7.23 0.60
CA GLU A 59 18.87 -6.83 1.80
C GLU A 59 18.02 -5.59 1.47
N MET A 60 18.62 -4.52 0.96
CA MET A 60 17.91 -3.30 0.57
C MET A 60 18.28 -2.81 -0.83
N MET A 61 17.29 -2.73 -1.72
CA MET A 61 17.44 -2.18 -3.06
C MET A 61 16.68 -0.85 -3.20
N TRP A 62 17.36 0.18 -3.68
CA TRP A 62 16.76 1.49 -3.98
C TRP A 62 17.00 1.88 -5.44
N LEU A 63 15.90 2.10 -6.18
CA LEU A 63 15.92 2.57 -7.56
C LEU A 63 15.33 3.98 -7.64
N TYR A 64 16.15 4.92 -8.12
CA TYR A 64 15.80 6.33 -8.20
C TYR A 64 15.79 6.84 -9.65
N GLU A 65 14.75 7.60 -10.00
CA GLU A 65 14.56 8.19 -11.34
C GLU A 65 14.49 7.13 -12.46
N TYR A 66 15.23 7.26 -13.57
CA TYR A 66 15.18 6.29 -14.67
C TYR A 66 15.71 4.91 -14.26
N ALA A 67 16.45 4.80 -13.16
CA ALA A 67 16.86 3.51 -12.62
C ALA A 67 15.66 2.65 -12.21
N VAL A 68 14.48 3.23 -11.96
CA VAL A 68 13.24 2.46 -11.74
C VAL A 68 12.94 1.52 -12.92
N CYS A 69 13.34 1.85 -14.15
CA CYS A 69 13.15 0.97 -15.32
C CYS A 69 14.02 -0.30 -15.29
N VAL A 70 15.11 -0.32 -14.50
CA VAL A 70 16.03 -1.46 -14.37
C VAL A 70 15.27 -2.71 -13.89
N ILE A 71 14.29 -2.54 -13.00
CA ILE A 71 13.50 -3.65 -12.44
C ILE A 71 12.83 -4.52 -13.52
N THR A 72 12.52 -3.93 -14.67
CA THR A 72 11.85 -4.65 -15.78
C THR A 72 12.77 -5.59 -16.55
N LYS A 73 14.09 -5.52 -16.28
CA LYS A 73 15.13 -6.32 -16.91
C LYS A 73 15.81 -7.28 -15.94
N MET A 74 15.32 -7.37 -14.71
CA MET A 74 15.87 -8.26 -13.72
C MET A 74 15.17 -9.62 -13.73
N SER A 75 15.91 -10.71 -13.53
CA SER A 75 15.38 -12.05 -13.28
C SER A 75 14.99 -12.16 -11.82
N LEU A 76 13.82 -11.63 -11.47
CA LEU A 76 13.41 -11.54 -10.06
C LEU A 76 12.95 -12.90 -9.48
N LYS A 77 12.84 -13.95 -10.31
CA LYS A 77 12.72 -15.33 -9.80
C LYS A 77 14.02 -15.84 -9.18
N ASP A 78 15.16 -15.32 -9.64
CA ASP A 78 16.49 -15.72 -9.18
C ASP A 78 17.09 -14.71 -8.20
N CYS A 79 16.38 -13.62 -7.89
CA CYS A 79 16.79 -12.59 -6.93
C CYS A 79 15.89 -12.66 -5.70
N GLU A 80 16.42 -12.31 -4.54
CA GLU A 80 15.65 -12.12 -3.31
C GLU A 80 15.88 -10.71 -2.76
N PHE A 81 14.79 -10.03 -2.35
CA PHE A 81 14.86 -8.71 -1.74
C PHE A 81 14.16 -8.70 -0.39
N GLU A 82 14.86 -8.27 0.66
CA GLU A 82 14.17 -7.96 1.92
C GLU A 82 13.41 -6.63 1.79
N SER A 83 14.00 -5.64 1.10
CA SER A 83 13.34 -4.36 0.82
C SER A 83 13.61 -3.86 -0.61
N LEU A 84 12.54 -3.49 -1.33
CA LEU A 84 12.59 -2.84 -2.63
C LEU A 84 11.92 -1.46 -2.56
N SER A 85 12.67 -0.40 -2.86
CA SER A 85 12.17 0.96 -2.90
C SER A 85 12.32 1.56 -4.30
N LEU A 86 11.23 2.05 -4.89
CA LEU A 86 11.20 2.72 -6.20
C LEU A 86 10.71 4.16 -6.02
N THR A 87 11.51 5.14 -6.45
CA THR A 87 11.11 6.56 -6.40
C THR A 87 11.30 7.22 -7.75
N ALA A 88 10.22 7.75 -8.32
CA ALA A 88 10.23 8.39 -9.62
C ALA A 88 9.61 9.79 -9.57
N PRO A 89 10.41 10.86 -9.38
CA PRO A 89 9.88 12.22 -9.23
C PRO A 89 9.18 12.79 -10.46
N ARG A 90 9.44 12.24 -11.67
CA ARG A 90 8.90 12.73 -12.94
C ARG A 90 8.21 11.62 -13.73
N LYS A 91 7.14 11.97 -14.45
CA LYS A 91 6.38 11.04 -15.32
C LYS A 91 7.28 10.24 -16.28
N LYS A 92 8.31 10.89 -16.83
CA LYS A 92 9.22 10.29 -17.82
C LYS A 92 10.01 9.09 -17.28
N HIS A 93 10.31 9.07 -15.98
CA HIS A 93 11.10 8.01 -15.33
C HIS A 93 10.42 6.63 -15.34
N VAL A 94 9.08 6.58 -15.49
CA VAL A 94 8.31 5.32 -15.53
C VAL A 94 7.62 5.10 -16.88
N ALA A 95 7.81 6.00 -17.85
CA ALA A 95 7.06 5.97 -19.10
C ALA A 95 7.30 4.67 -19.89
N GLY A 96 8.54 4.17 -19.91
CA GLY A 96 8.89 2.90 -20.56
C GLY A 96 8.17 1.70 -19.93
N ILE A 97 8.09 1.65 -18.60
CA ILE A 97 7.42 0.57 -17.86
C ILE A 97 5.92 0.57 -18.13
N LEU A 98 5.28 1.74 -18.11
CA LEU A 98 3.84 1.86 -18.29
C LEU A 98 3.37 1.52 -19.72
N LYS A 99 4.25 1.61 -20.72
CA LYS A 99 3.98 1.17 -22.10
C LYS A 99 3.96 -0.36 -22.24
N GLN A 100 4.51 -1.12 -21.29
CA GLN A 100 4.54 -2.57 -21.38
C GLN A 100 3.11 -3.15 -21.31
N LYS A 101 2.81 -4.06 -22.25
CA LYS A 101 1.51 -4.74 -22.31
C LYS A 101 1.37 -5.79 -21.20
N LYS A 102 2.43 -6.56 -20.96
CA LYS A 102 2.44 -7.63 -19.96
C LYS A 102 2.99 -7.12 -18.62
N PRO A 103 2.37 -7.47 -17.49
CA PRO A 103 2.99 -7.28 -16.18
C PRO A 103 4.34 -8.02 -16.10
N PHE A 104 5.29 -7.47 -15.33
CA PHE A 104 6.54 -8.15 -15.01
C PHE A 104 6.46 -8.75 -13.60
N CYS A 105 7.14 -9.86 -13.39
CA CYS A 105 7.26 -10.49 -12.08
C CYS A 105 8.21 -9.66 -11.22
N VAL A 106 7.86 -9.35 -9.97
CA VAL A 106 8.72 -8.59 -9.04
C VAL A 106 9.57 -9.52 -8.15
N GLY A 107 9.38 -10.83 -8.25
CA GLY A 107 10.07 -11.81 -7.42
C GLY A 107 9.63 -11.80 -5.96
N ARG A 108 10.44 -12.43 -5.10
CA ARG A 108 10.23 -12.46 -3.66
C ARG A 108 10.71 -11.14 -3.05
N VAL A 109 9.77 -10.26 -2.70
CA VAL A 109 10.02 -9.00 -2.00
C VAL A 109 9.27 -9.01 -0.67
N ILE A 110 9.99 -8.91 0.45
CA ILE A 110 9.37 -8.87 1.78
C ILE A 110 8.71 -7.50 2.01
N LYS A 111 9.43 -6.39 1.74
CA LYS A 111 8.95 -5.01 1.93
C LYS A 111 9.07 -4.21 0.64
N MET A 112 7.99 -3.56 0.22
CA MET A 112 7.94 -2.77 -1.01
C MET A 112 7.50 -1.32 -0.73
N GLU A 113 8.27 -0.35 -1.21
CA GLU A 113 7.96 1.08 -1.12
C GLU A 113 7.95 1.73 -2.50
N LEU A 114 6.83 2.38 -2.87
CA LEU A 114 6.69 3.10 -4.14
C LEU A 114 6.37 4.58 -3.88
N GLY A 115 7.25 5.47 -4.35
CA GLY A 115 7.15 6.91 -4.22
C GLY A 115 6.90 7.64 -5.54
N ASP A 116 6.10 8.70 -5.48
CA ASP A 116 5.81 9.59 -6.61
C ASP A 116 5.19 8.84 -7.81
N TYR A 117 5.70 9.06 -9.03
CA TYR A 117 5.22 8.36 -10.22
C TYR A 117 5.48 6.84 -10.19
N ALA A 118 6.35 6.34 -9.29
CA ALA A 118 6.60 4.91 -9.15
C ALA A 118 5.39 4.15 -8.61
N VAL A 119 4.46 4.82 -7.92
CA VAL A 119 3.16 4.24 -7.52
C VAL A 119 2.42 3.66 -8.72
N ARG A 120 2.58 4.23 -9.93
CA ARG A 120 1.94 3.72 -11.15
C ARG A 120 2.50 2.38 -11.60
N VAL A 121 3.72 2.04 -11.20
CA VAL A 121 4.39 0.81 -11.61
C VAL A 121 3.66 -0.41 -11.05
N ILE A 122 2.96 -0.27 -9.90
CA ILE A 122 2.22 -1.38 -9.29
C ILE A 122 1.21 -2.04 -10.24
N THR A 123 0.61 -1.28 -11.17
CA THR A 123 -0.35 -1.83 -12.14
C THR A 123 0.32 -2.67 -13.23
N LYS A 124 1.65 -2.68 -13.27
CA LYS A 124 2.48 -3.46 -14.19
C LYS A 124 3.25 -4.56 -13.47
N MET A 125 2.99 -4.77 -12.19
CA MET A 125 3.59 -5.83 -11.39
C MET A 125 2.67 -7.04 -11.32
N SER A 126 3.21 -8.24 -11.47
CA SER A 126 2.50 -9.49 -11.19
C SER A 126 2.77 -9.91 -9.74
N LEU A 127 1.82 -9.64 -8.84
CA LEU A 127 1.96 -9.88 -7.40
C LEU A 127 1.14 -11.06 -6.87
N LYS A 128 0.33 -11.70 -7.73
CA LYS A 128 -0.68 -12.70 -7.32
C LYS A 128 -0.11 -13.88 -6.52
N ASP A 129 1.09 -14.33 -6.89
CA ASP A 129 1.70 -15.55 -6.35
C ASP A 129 2.67 -15.27 -5.19
N TYR A 130 2.73 -14.01 -4.71
CA TYR A 130 3.70 -13.58 -3.71
C TYR A 130 3.02 -13.03 -2.46
N GLU A 131 3.63 -13.32 -1.32
CA GLU A 131 3.32 -12.69 -0.04
C GLU A 131 4.24 -11.49 0.17
N ILE A 132 3.64 -10.32 0.42
CA ILE A 132 4.34 -9.08 0.76
C ILE A 132 4.05 -8.80 2.23
N GLU A 133 5.08 -8.75 3.06
CA GLU A 133 4.91 -8.42 4.47
C GLU A 133 4.48 -6.96 4.65
N SER A 134 5.05 -6.05 3.86
CA SER A 134 4.77 -4.61 3.95
C SER A 134 4.74 -3.92 2.59
N LEU A 135 3.62 -3.31 2.24
CA LEU A 135 3.45 -2.47 1.05
C LEU A 135 3.22 -1.01 1.47
N ARG A 136 4.10 -0.11 1.04
CA ARG A 136 3.97 1.34 1.25
C ARG A 136 3.86 2.10 -0.06
N LEU A 137 2.82 2.91 -0.21
CA LEU A 137 2.62 3.80 -1.34
C LEU A 137 2.55 5.26 -0.87
N THR A 138 3.38 6.13 -1.44
CA THR A 138 3.40 7.57 -1.13
C THR A 138 3.25 8.39 -2.40
N ALA A 139 2.16 9.17 -2.50
CA ALA A 139 1.89 9.99 -3.67
C ALA A 139 1.53 11.44 -3.28
N PRO A 140 2.51 12.36 -3.24
CA PRO A 140 2.26 13.76 -2.88
C PRO A 140 1.40 14.55 -3.89
N SER A 141 1.24 14.06 -5.13
CA SER A 141 0.47 14.74 -6.18
C SER A 141 -0.61 13.84 -6.78
N LYS A 142 -1.78 14.41 -7.12
CA LYS A 142 -2.84 13.71 -7.88
C LYS A 142 -2.32 13.08 -9.16
N LYS A 143 -1.31 13.71 -9.80
CA LYS A 143 -0.71 13.21 -11.02
C LYS A 143 -0.07 11.84 -10.77
N HIS A 144 0.51 11.57 -9.60
CA HIS A 144 1.18 10.30 -9.33
C HIS A 144 0.26 9.09 -9.44
N VAL A 145 -1.02 9.20 -9.07
CA VAL A 145 -1.96 8.06 -9.08
C VAL A 145 -2.90 7.99 -10.29
N ALA A 146 -2.89 8.99 -11.17
CA ALA A 146 -3.88 9.13 -12.24
C ALA A 146 -4.06 7.87 -13.12
N VAL A 147 -2.96 7.19 -13.48
CA VAL A 147 -3.00 5.96 -14.29
C VAL A 147 -3.64 4.79 -13.55
N VAL A 148 -3.40 4.70 -12.23
CA VAL A 148 -3.97 3.64 -11.39
C VAL A 148 -5.47 3.84 -11.25
N LEU A 149 -5.90 5.09 -11.06
CA LEU A 149 -7.31 5.41 -10.90
C LEU A 149 -8.12 5.32 -12.20
N ALA A 150 -7.45 5.40 -13.34
CA ALA A 150 -8.05 5.18 -14.66
C ALA A 150 -8.25 3.69 -15.00
N GLN A 151 -7.76 2.76 -14.17
CA GLN A 151 -8.05 1.34 -14.38
C GLN A 151 -9.55 1.09 -14.22
N GLU A 152 -10.15 0.41 -15.19
CA GLU A 152 -11.56 0.01 -15.14
C GLU A 152 -11.77 -1.03 -14.04
N ASN A 153 -10.94 -2.07 -14.07
CA ASN A 153 -11.02 -3.20 -13.14
C ASN A 153 -10.01 -3.05 -11.99
N PRO A 154 -10.38 -3.45 -10.76
CA PRO A 154 -9.43 -3.56 -9.66
C PRO A 154 -8.28 -4.53 -10.01
N PHE A 155 -7.06 -4.20 -9.58
CA PHE A 155 -5.89 -5.06 -9.76
C PHE A 155 -5.57 -5.83 -8.47
N CYS A 156 -5.00 -7.03 -8.63
CA CYS A 156 -4.56 -7.85 -7.50
C CYS A 156 -3.22 -7.33 -6.95
N VAL A 157 -3.13 -7.17 -5.63
CA VAL A 157 -1.88 -6.77 -4.92
C VAL A 157 -1.16 -7.96 -4.25
N GLY A 158 -1.60 -9.19 -4.52
CA GLY A 158 -1.11 -10.38 -3.82
C GLY A 158 -1.63 -10.48 -2.39
N ARG A 159 -0.94 -11.25 -1.56
CA ARG A 159 -1.22 -11.36 -0.12
C ARG A 159 -0.38 -10.35 0.64
N VAL A 160 -0.99 -9.23 1.04
CA VAL A 160 -0.30 -8.14 1.75
C VAL A 160 -0.67 -8.16 3.23
N LYS A 161 0.32 -8.38 4.11
CA LYS A 161 0.09 -8.34 5.57
C LYS A 161 -0.10 -6.92 6.09
N LYS A 162 0.82 -6.01 5.77
CA LYS A 162 0.78 -4.61 6.24
C LYS A 162 0.71 -3.67 5.05
N MET A 163 -0.24 -2.75 5.05
CA MET A 163 -0.43 -1.78 3.97
C MET A 163 -0.43 -0.36 4.52
N TRP A 164 0.43 0.50 3.96
CA TRP A 164 0.49 1.92 4.32
C TRP A 164 0.35 2.83 3.10
N LEU A 165 -0.74 3.57 3.01
CA LEU A 165 -1.03 4.51 1.93
C LEU A 165 -0.99 5.95 2.45
N ARG A 166 -0.20 6.81 1.79
CA ARG A 166 -0.02 8.22 2.17
C ARG A 166 -0.44 9.17 1.05
N GLU A 167 -1.16 10.22 1.43
CA GLU A 167 -1.62 11.30 0.55
C GLU A 167 -2.51 10.80 -0.59
N TYR A 168 -2.28 11.19 -1.85
CA TYR A 168 -3.12 10.73 -2.96
C TYR A 168 -3.06 9.20 -3.17
N ALA A 169 -2.11 8.49 -2.56
CA ALA A 169 -2.03 7.03 -2.63
C ALA A 169 -3.19 6.37 -1.89
N VAL A 170 -3.84 7.05 -0.93
CA VAL A 170 -5.06 6.56 -0.30
C VAL A 170 -6.13 6.21 -1.34
N ARG A 171 -6.19 6.94 -2.45
CA ARG A 171 -7.17 6.69 -3.53
C ARG A 171 -6.93 5.35 -4.24
N VAL A 172 -5.69 4.84 -4.22
CA VAL A 172 -5.32 3.61 -4.92
C VAL A 172 -6.04 2.40 -4.35
N ILE A 173 -6.38 2.40 -3.05
CA ILE A 173 -7.09 1.30 -2.41
C ILE A 173 -8.42 0.96 -3.10
N THR A 174 -9.09 1.95 -3.68
CA THR A 174 -10.37 1.78 -4.41
C THR A 174 -10.22 0.99 -5.71
N LYS A 175 -8.98 0.79 -6.16
CA LYS A 175 -8.62 0.03 -7.36
C LYS A 175 -7.88 -1.26 -7.02
N MET A 176 -7.80 -1.65 -5.75
CA MET A 176 -7.21 -2.92 -5.33
C MET A 176 -8.32 -3.96 -5.13
N SER A 177 -8.08 -5.20 -5.57
CA SER A 177 -8.95 -6.34 -5.27
C SER A 177 -8.60 -6.89 -3.88
N LEU A 178 -9.30 -6.40 -2.84
CA LEU A 178 -9.00 -6.74 -1.43
C LEU A 178 -10.06 -7.61 -0.75
N LYS A 179 -11.15 -7.96 -1.43
CA LYS A 179 -12.30 -8.63 -0.80
C LYS A 179 -11.93 -9.93 -0.06
N ASP A 180 -11.03 -10.71 -0.65
CA ASP A 180 -10.57 -12.00 -0.11
C ASP A 180 -9.18 -11.90 0.54
N CYS A 181 -8.73 -10.67 0.87
CA CYS A 181 -7.48 -10.43 1.54
C CYS A 181 -7.65 -10.42 3.07
N GLU A 182 -6.60 -10.89 3.75
CA GLU A 182 -6.43 -10.78 5.20
C GLU A 182 -5.27 -9.85 5.49
N ILE A 183 -5.59 -8.65 5.98
CA ILE A 183 -4.64 -7.58 6.25
C ILE A 183 -4.43 -7.50 7.77
N GLU A 184 -3.21 -7.72 8.22
CA GLU A 184 -2.82 -7.56 9.62
C GLU A 184 -2.89 -6.08 10.04
N SER A 185 -2.40 -5.16 9.20
CA SER A 185 -2.41 -3.72 9.52
C SER A 185 -2.68 -2.86 8.30
N LEU A 186 -3.81 -2.13 8.29
CA LEU A 186 -4.16 -1.14 7.28
C LEU A 186 -3.99 0.28 7.83
N ARG A 187 -3.10 1.05 7.20
CA ARG A 187 -2.71 2.40 7.63
C ARG A 187 -2.95 3.41 6.50
N LEU A 188 -3.86 4.35 6.71
CA LEU A 188 -4.16 5.41 5.74
C LEU A 188 -3.86 6.79 6.33
N TYR A 189 -3.06 7.59 5.65
CA TYR A 189 -2.75 8.97 6.05
C TYR A 189 -3.04 9.94 4.93
N ALA A 190 -3.80 11.00 5.22
CA ALA A 190 -4.01 12.11 4.29
C ALA A 190 -4.00 13.44 5.03
N SER A 191 -3.07 14.32 4.68
CA SER A 191 -2.94 15.66 5.24
C SER A 191 -3.96 16.67 4.68
N GLU A 192 -4.51 16.44 3.48
CA GLU A 192 -5.44 17.35 2.82
C GLU A 192 -6.76 16.68 2.37
N LYS A 193 -7.85 17.46 2.29
CA LYS A 193 -9.15 17.01 1.73
C LYS A 193 -8.99 16.48 0.29
N ALA A 194 -8.15 17.13 -0.50
CA ALA A 194 -7.92 16.78 -1.91
C ALA A 194 -7.38 15.36 -2.10
N HIS A 195 -6.66 14.82 -1.10
CA HIS A 195 -6.10 13.47 -1.13
C HIS A 195 -7.17 12.39 -1.15
N VAL A 196 -8.34 12.65 -0.55
CA VAL A 196 -9.43 11.67 -0.41
C VAL A 196 -10.71 12.04 -1.16
N ALA A 197 -10.81 13.27 -1.69
CA ALA A 197 -12.02 13.80 -2.32
C ALA A 197 -12.67 12.84 -3.34
N ALA A 198 -11.86 12.21 -4.19
CA ALA A 198 -12.38 11.27 -5.20
C ALA A 198 -12.89 9.95 -4.62
N VAL A 199 -12.36 9.51 -3.47
CA VAL A 199 -12.89 8.33 -2.75
C VAL A 199 -14.25 8.67 -2.15
N LEU A 200 -14.35 9.85 -1.54
CA LEU A 200 -15.58 10.33 -0.90
C LEU A 200 -16.71 10.62 -1.91
N ALA A 201 -16.35 10.92 -3.15
CA ALA A 201 -17.29 11.14 -4.24
C ALA A 201 -17.84 9.85 -4.86
N GLN A 202 -17.30 8.67 -4.52
CA GLN A 202 -17.81 7.40 -5.05
C GLN A 202 -19.22 7.12 -4.52
N GLU A 203 -20.10 6.65 -5.39
CA GLU A 203 -21.45 6.23 -5.00
C GLU A 203 -21.40 4.96 -4.16
N LYS A 204 -20.72 3.93 -4.69
CA LYS A 204 -20.59 2.62 -4.06
C LYS A 204 -19.37 2.58 -3.14
N PRO A 205 -19.49 2.02 -1.93
CA PRO A 205 -18.35 1.81 -1.06
C PRO A 205 -17.42 0.72 -1.63
N PHE A 206 -16.14 0.77 -1.27
CA PHE A 206 -15.16 -0.27 -1.62
C PHE A 206 -14.91 -1.18 -0.42
N CYS A 207 -14.62 -2.46 -0.69
CA CYS A 207 -14.34 -3.46 0.34
C CYS A 207 -12.84 -3.59 0.60
N VAL A 208 -12.42 -3.61 1.87
CA VAL A 208 -11.01 -3.83 2.27
C VAL A 208 -10.71 -5.26 2.75
N GLY A 209 -11.67 -6.17 2.63
CA GLY A 209 -11.51 -7.56 3.09
C GLY A 209 -11.57 -7.69 4.60
N ARG A 210 -10.78 -8.64 5.14
CA ARG A 210 -10.58 -8.83 6.58
C ARG A 210 -9.39 -7.99 7.03
N VAL A 211 -9.59 -7.20 8.08
CA VAL A 211 -8.56 -6.31 8.63
C VAL A 211 -8.48 -6.53 10.13
N LYS A 212 -7.28 -6.80 10.63
CA LYS A 212 -7.00 -7.02 12.05
C LYS A 212 -6.81 -5.69 12.79
N GLU A 213 -5.93 -4.84 12.29
CA GLU A 213 -5.69 -3.48 12.80
C GLU A 213 -5.95 -2.43 11.71
N MET A 214 -6.74 -1.41 12.01
CA MET A 214 -6.99 -0.31 11.08
C MET A 214 -6.76 1.03 11.75
N HIS A 215 -5.87 1.84 11.16
CA HIS A 215 -5.55 3.18 11.64
C HIS A 215 -5.71 4.20 10.52
N LEU A 216 -6.58 5.19 10.75
CA LEU A 216 -6.87 6.25 9.78
C LEU A 216 -6.49 7.61 10.37
N TRP A 217 -5.56 8.30 9.71
CA TRP A 217 -5.04 9.59 10.14
C TRP A 217 -5.41 10.74 9.19
N GLY A 218 -5.72 11.90 9.78
CA GLY A 218 -6.05 13.10 9.04
C GLY A 218 -7.35 12.93 8.26
N TYR A 219 -7.41 13.47 7.04
CA TYR A 219 -8.57 13.33 6.17
C TYR A 219 -8.83 11.89 5.71
N ALA A 220 -7.88 10.97 5.89
CA ALA A 220 -8.09 9.56 5.60
C ALA A 220 -9.13 8.92 6.53
N ALA A 221 -9.38 9.49 7.71
CA ALA A 221 -10.48 9.07 8.58
C ALA A 221 -11.83 9.11 7.86
N SER A 222 -12.08 10.14 7.04
CA SER A 222 -13.35 10.30 6.32
C SER A 222 -13.61 9.19 5.29
N VAL A 223 -12.57 8.47 4.84
CA VAL A 223 -12.69 7.37 3.87
C VAL A 223 -13.57 6.24 4.39
N ILE A 224 -13.71 6.10 5.71
CA ILE A 224 -14.55 5.07 6.31
C ILE A 224 -16.03 5.18 5.93
N THR A 225 -16.49 6.38 5.57
CA THR A 225 -17.85 6.62 5.05
C THR A 225 -18.11 5.97 3.69
N LYS A 226 -17.06 5.51 3.01
CA LYS A 226 -17.11 4.84 1.71
C LYS A 226 -16.41 3.49 1.72
N MET A 227 -16.27 2.90 2.90
CA MET A 227 -15.57 1.64 3.09
C MET A 227 -16.53 0.60 3.65
N THR A 228 -16.41 -0.64 3.18
CA THR A 228 -16.98 -1.82 3.84
C THR A 228 -15.89 -2.78 4.25
N ILE A 229 -16.16 -3.51 5.32
CA ILE A 229 -15.30 -4.56 5.86
C ILE A 229 -16.03 -5.89 5.63
N HIS A 230 -15.29 -6.99 5.48
CA HIS A 230 -15.89 -8.30 5.32
C HIS A 230 -16.76 -8.67 6.54
N GLY A 231 -17.92 -9.31 6.33
CA GLY A 231 -18.94 -9.49 7.38
C GLY A 231 -18.56 -10.43 8.54
N ASP A 232 -17.56 -11.30 8.32
CA ASP A 232 -16.99 -12.18 9.34
C ASP A 232 -15.80 -11.57 10.10
N ASN A 233 -15.44 -10.32 9.78
CA ASN A 233 -14.25 -9.70 10.32
C ASN A 233 -14.41 -9.35 11.81
N THR A 234 -13.40 -9.67 12.60
CA THR A 234 -13.27 -9.22 13.99
C THR A 234 -11.97 -8.43 14.13
N MET A 235 -12.07 -7.10 14.19
CA MET A 235 -10.90 -6.23 14.36
C MET A 235 -10.34 -6.35 15.78
N GLU A 236 -9.02 -6.48 15.90
CA GLU A 236 -8.31 -6.30 17.16
C GLU A 236 -8.18 -4.83 17.54
N SER A 237 -7.97 -3.95 16.55
CA SER A 237 -7.89 -2.51 16.80
C SER A 237 -8.44 -1.68 15.65
N PHE A 238 -9.20 -0.65 16.00
CA PHE A 238 -9.69 0.37 15.08
C PHE A 238 -9.46 1.75 15.69
N ALA A 239 -8.67 2.58 15.00
CA ALA A 239 -8.29 3.91 15.49
C ALA A 239 -8.53 5.01 14.46
N LEU A 240 -9.17 6.10 14.91
CA LEU A 240 -9.35 7.33 14.15
C LEU A 240 -8.57 8.46 14.79
N HIS A 241 -7.61 9.01 14.03
CA HIS A 241 -6.79 10.13 14.48
C HIS A 241 -7.01 11.34 13.59
N GLY A 242 -7.68 12.36 14.11
CA GLY A 242 -7.90 13.59 13.36
C GLY A 242 -8.52 14.70 14.21
N GLY A 243 -8.26 15.94 13.80
CA GLY A 243 -8.90 17.12 14.39
C GLY A 243 -10.38 17.22 13.99
N ARG A 244 -11.00 18.34 14.39
CA ARG A 244 -12.41 18.64 14.08
C ARG A 244 -12.71 18.57 12.57
N ASP A 245 -11.86 19.18 11.76
CA ASP A 245 -12.07 19.28 10.31
C ASP A 245 -11.95 17.93 9.60
N HIS A 246 -11.00 17.10 10.05
CA HIS A 246 -10.76 15.76 9.52
C HIS A 246 -11.94 14.80 9.72
N LEU A 247 -12.69 15.01 10.80
CA LEU A 247 -13.81 14.15 11.22
C LEU A 247 -15.19 14.75 10.90
N SER A 248 -15.22 15.97 10.35
CA SER A 248 -16.47 16.70 10.04
C SER A 248 -17.43 15.90 9.16
N ARG A 249 -16.91 15.16 8.18
CA ARG A 249 -17.73 14.31 7.31
C ARG A 249 -18.39 13.16 8.06
N ILE A 250 -17.63 12.45 8.90
CA ILE A 250 -18.17 11.37 9.75
C ILE A 250 -19.26 11.91 10.67
N LEU A 251 -19.06 13.10 11.24
CA LEU A 251 -20.06 13.74 12.10
C LEU A 251 -21.35 14.13 11.37
N GLY A 252 -21.27 14.37 10.07
CA GLY A 252 -22.43 14.65 9.21
C GLY A 252 -23.23 13.42 8.82
N GLU A 253 -22.68 12.22 9.00
CA GLU A 253 -23.39 10.97 8.73
C GLU A 253 -24.50 10.73 9.77
N GLY A 254 -25.48 9.88 9.41
CA GLY A 254 -26.52 9.43 10.33
C GLY A 254 -25.94 8.65 11.51
N ASP A 255 -26.67 8.58 12.62
CA ASP A 255 -26.27 7.72 13.73
C ASP A 255 -26.31 6.23 13.29
N ASN A 256 -25.33 5.43 13.71
CA ASN A 256 -25.15 4.01 13.34
C ASN A 256 -25.10 3.73 11.82
N SER A 257 -24.73 4.72 11.01
CA SER A 257 -24.72 4.60 9.54
C SER A 257 -23.45 3.95 8.99
N ILE A 258 -22.34 4.01 9.73
CA ILE A 258 -21.04 3.48 9.31
C ILE A 258 -20.81 2.14 9.98
N ASP A 259 -20.81 1.05 9.21
CA ASP A 259 -20.60 -0.30 9.74
C ASP A 259 -19.12 -0.65 9.90
N LEU A 260 -18.74 -1.08 11.10
CA LEU A 260 -17.41 -1.60 11.39
C LEU A 260 -17.42 -3.10 11.72
N GLY A 261 -18.59 -3.72 11.83
CA GLY A 261 -18.71 -5.11 12.27
C GLY A 261 -18.23 -5.31 13.71
N ARG A 262 -17.43 -6.36 13.94
CA ARG A 262 -17.01 -6.77 15.29
C ARG A 262 -15.64 -6.21 15.64
N ILE A 263 -15.47 -5.71 16.86
CA ILE A 263 -14.22 -5.13 17.36
C ILE A 263 -13.96 -5.64 18.78
N ARG A 264 -12.71 -5.99 19.10
CA ARG A 264 -12.33 -6.33 20.48
C ARG A 264 -12.61 -5.15 21.43
N THR A 265 -13.07 -5.42 22.64
CA THR A 265 -13.43 -4.40 23.66
C THR A 265 -12.33 -3.36 23.91
N SER A 266 -11.07 -3.78 23.92
CA SER A 266 -9.90 -2.89 24.11
C SER A 266 -9.44 -2.19 22.83
N GLY A 267 -10.01 -2.53 21.69
CA GLY A 267 -9.52 -2.15 20.36
C GLY A 267 -10.10 -0.88 19.77
N LEU A 268 -11.20 -0.34 20.32
CA LEU A 268 -11.90 0.81 19.73
C LEU A 268 -11.35 2.14 20.24
N HIS A 269 -10.53 2.81 19.42
CA HIS A 269 -9.89 4.09 19.74
C HIS A 269 -10.43 5.23 18.85
N VAL A 270 -11.62 5.73 19.20
CA VAL A 270 -12.26 6.83 18.47
C VAL A 270 -12.74 7.92 19.43
N PRO A 271 -12.81 9.20 18.99
CA PRO A 271 -13.41 10.26 19.80
C PRO A 271 -14.87 9.96 20.14
N GLU A 272 -15.31 10.26 21.36
CA GLU A 272 -16.65 9.90 21.87
C GLU A 272 -17.81 10.38 20.97
N ARG A 273 -17.69 11.60 20.42
CA ARG A 273 -18.67 12.18 19.47
C ARG A 273 -18.83 11.38 18.16
N ILE A 274 -17.84 10.55 17.82
CA ILE A 274 -17.83 9.70 16.63
C ILE A 274 -18.47 8.35 16.91
N LYS A 275 -18.39 7.82 18.15
CA LYS A 275 -18.94 6.49 18.48
C LYS A 275 -20.40 6.33 18.06
N ARG A 276 -21.23 7.35 18.28
CA ARG A 276 -22.67 7.34 17.87
C ARG A 276 -22.90 7.20 16.35
N LYS A 277 -21.90 7.50 15.53
CA LYS A 277 -21.98 7.41 14.06
C LYS A 277 -21.62 6.01 13.55
N LEU A 278 -20.97 5.22 14.40
CA LEU A 278 -20.47 3.89 14.07
C LEU A 278 -21.46 2.83 14.54
N ARG A 279 -21.74 1.85 13.70
CA ARG A 279 -22.40 0.59 14.05
C ARG A 279 -21.31 -0.46 14.24
N TYR A 280 -21.19 -0.99 15.44
CA TYR A 280 -20.21 -2.01 15.78
C TYR A 280 -20.70 -2.88 16.93
N THR A 281 -20.14 -4.08 17.02
CA THR A 281 -20.34 -5.00 18.14
C THR A 281 -19.02 -5.18 18.86
N LEU A 282 -18.99 -4.87 20.16
CA LEU A 282 -17.82 -5.17 20.99
C LEU A 282 -17.81 -6.65 21.36
N VAL A 283 -16.64 -7.27 21.26
CA VAL A 283 -16.44 -8.67 21.64
C VAL A 283 -15.27 -8.83 22.61
N ASP A 284 -15.37 -9.78 23.54
CA ASP A 284 -14.30 -10.12 24.48
C ASP A 284 -13.14 -10.86 23.80
N GLY A 285 -12.19 -11.42 24.57
CA GLY A 285 -11.06 -12.20 24.02
C GLY A 285 -11.45 -13.53 23.36
N GLU A 286 -12.59 -14.10 23.77
CA GLU A 286 -13.14 -15.35 23.20
C GLU A 286 -14.02 -15.07 21.96
N GLY A 287 -14.35 -13.80 21.71
CA GLY A 287 -15.19 -13.37 20.60
C GLY A 287 -16.68 -13.31 20.94
N LYS A 288 -17.05 -13.44 22.22
CA LYS A 288 -18.43 -13.30 22.66
C LYS A 288 -18.81 -11.83 22.74
N GLU A 289 -20.04 -11.51 22.36
CA GLU A 289 -20.55 -10.14 22.38
C GLU A 289 -20.63 -9.59 23.81
N VAL A 290 -20.17 -8.36 24.00
CA VAL A 290 -20.23 -7.64 25.27
C VAL A 290 -21.22 -6.50 25.10
N LEU A 291 -22.28 -6.50 25.91
CA LEU A 291 -23.26 -5.41 25.91
C LEU A 291 -22.61 -4.11 26.39
N GLU A 292 -22.62 -3.08 25.56
CA GLU A 292 -22.24 -1.74 26.00
C GLU A 292 -23.21 -1.23 27.08
N GLU A 293 -22.66 -0.51 28.06
CA GLU A 293 -23.43 0.04 29.20
C GLU A 293 -24.58 0.97 28.78
N ARG A 294 -24.54 1.55 27.56
CA ARG A 294 -25.63 2.34 26.97
C ARG A 294 -26.94 1.57 26.80
N ASP A 295 -26.88 0.24 26.62
CA ASP A 295 -28.10 -0.58 26.52
C ASP A 295 -28.68 -0.97 27.88
N ARG A 296 -27.92 -0.84 28.99
CA ARG A 296 -28.47 -1.02 30.35
C ARG A 296 -29.50 0.06 30.68
N SER A 297 -29.40 1.25 30.09
CA SER A 297 -30.36 2.34 30.27
C SER A 297 -31.74 2.05 29.63
N LYS A 298 -31.82 1.13 28.66
CA LYS A 298 -33.09 0.69 28.06
C LYS A 298 -33.79 -0.40 28.87
N TRP A 299 -33.04 -1.20 29.63
CA TRP A 299 -33.60 -2.25 30.48
C TRP A 299 -34.45 -1.69 31.63
N TRP A 300 -34.11 -0.52 32.18
CA TRP A 300 -34.91 0.12 33.23
C TRP A 300 -36.27 0.66 32.74
N ARG A 301 -36.46 0.90 31.43
CA ARG A 301 -37.72 1.41 30.88
C ARG A 301 -38.76 0.33 30.55
N ARG A 302 -38.41 -0.96 30.66
CA ARG A 302 -39.34 -2.09 30.42
C ARG A 302 -39.85 -2.73 31.70
N ARG A 303 -39.62 -2.10 32.84
CA ARG A 303 -39.94 -2.66 34.16
C ARG A 303 -40.75 -1.68 35.02
N TRP A 304 -41.68 -0.96 34.43
CA TRP A 304 -42.78 -0.24 35.11
C TRP A 304 -43.97 -0.18 34.16
#